data_AF-A0A411MQ57-F1
#
_entry.id   AF-A0A411MQ57-F1
#
_cell.length_a   1.000
_cell.length_b   1.000
_cell.length_c   1.000
_cell.angle_alpha   90.00
_cell.angle_beta   90.00
_cell.angle_gamma   90.00
#
_symmetry.space_group_name_H-M   'P 1'
#
loop_
_entity.id
_entity.type
_entity.pdbx_description
1 polymer ?
#
loop_
_entity_poly.entity_id
_entity_poly.type
_entity_poly.pdbx_seq_one_letter_code
_entity_poly.pdbx_strand_id
1 'polypeptide(L)'
;MIRLFCIRLLQSLGLALVAYLFVCLMTAGMSGEALRLTLPDVSQPDGNSAFDLLLFSLPGQLLFLLVGCFIHRQRVLSSVFMLFAALIALLQCLLFSQAFGNTWSTAEIFGLLGFNLHWLLLALVPGLVWLIGLERLPLCGRSRG
;
A
#
# COMPACT_ATOMS: atom_id res chain seq x y z
N MET A 1 17.38 -18.72 -4.80
CA MET A 1 16.77 -17.52 -5.43
C MET A 1 15.25 -17.52 -5.30
N ILE A 2 14.56 -18.62 -5.64
CA ILE A 2 13.09 -18.76 -5.52
C ILE A 2 12.53 -18.33 -4.15
N ARG A 3 13.16 -18.76 -3.04
CA ARG A 3 12.73 -18.39 -1.69
C ARG A 3 12.74 -16.86 -1.43
N LEU A 4 13.78 -16.16 -1.87
CA LEU A 4 13.88 -14.71 -1.71
C LEU A 4 12.76 -14.03 -2.52
N PHE A 5 12.55 -14.50 -3.74
CA PHE A 5 11.47 -14.03 -4.61
C PHE A 5 10.09 -14.21 -3.97
N CYS A 6 9.79 -15.39 -3.40
CA CYS A 6 8.53 -15.63 -2.69
C CYS A 6 8.34 -14.70 -1.49
N ILE A 7 9.41 -14.47 -0.70
CA ILE A 7 9.35 -13.53 0.44
C ILE A 7 9.12 -12.10 -0.05
N ARG A 8 9.81 -11.66 -1.11
CA ARG A 8 9.61 -10.33 -1.69
C ARG A 8 8.22 -10.14 -2.27
N LEU A 9 7.66 -11.18 -2.90
CA LEU A 9 6.31 -11.18 -3.43
C LEU A 9 5.28 -11.12 -2.31
N LEU A 10 5.51 -11.83 -1.20
CA LEU A 10 4.63 -11.75 -0.04
C LEU A 10 4.75 -10.39 0.68
N GLN A 11 5.94 -9.78 0.67
CA GLN A 11 6.16 -8.42 1.17
C GLN A 11 5.50 -7.36 0.29
N SER A 12 5.52 -7.51 -1.04
CA SER A 12 4.82 -6.60 -1.95
C SER A 12 3.30 -6.68 -1.77
N LEU A 13 2.77 -7.83 -1.37
CA LEU A 13 1.35 -7.96 -1.00
C LEU A 13 0.97 -7.06 0.18
N GLY A 14 1.93 -6.79 1.08
CA GLY A 14 1.77 -5.81 2.15
C GLY A 14 1.49 -4.40 1.63
N LEU A 15 2.03 -4.00 0.47
CA LEU A 15 1.73 -2.69 -0.13
C LEU A 15 0.28 -2.59 -0.59
N ALA A 16 -0.28 -3.66 -1.15
CA ALA A 16 -1.70 -3.72 -1.50
C ALA A 16 -2.57 -3.58 -0.26
N LEU A 17 -2.21 -4.25 0.83
CA LEU A 17 -2.93 -4.16 2.10
C LEU A 17 -2.87 -2.74 2.69
N VAL A 18 -1.71 -2.08 2.65
CA VAL A 18 -1.58 -0.67 3.09
C VAL A 18 -2.45 0.24 2.22
N ALA A 19 -2.43 0.07 0.90
CA ALA A 19 -3.24 0.88 -0.02
C ALA A 19 -4.75 0.70 0.23
N TYR A 20 -5.18 -0.55 0.42
CA TYR A 20 -6.55 -0.89 0.74
C TYR A 20 -7.01 -0.25 2.06
N LEU A 21 -6.22 -0.41 3.13
CA LEU A 21 -6.53 0.17 4.44
C LEU A 21 -6.54 1.70 4.39
N PHE A 22 -5.59 2.31 3.66
CA PHE A 22 -5.54 3.75 3.48
C PHE A 22 -6.82 4.28 2.82
N VAL A 23 -7.29 3.62 1.76
CA VAL A 23 -8.55 4.01 1.09
C VAL A 23 -9.75 3.85 2.01
N CYS A 24 -9.88 2.72 2.72
CA CYS A 24 -10.96 2.53 3.69
C CYS A 24 -10.96 3.60 4.79
N LEU A 25 -9.79 3.91 5.34
CA LEU A 25 -9.64 4.91 6.41
C LEU A 25 -9.92 6.33 5.91
N MET A 26 -9.40 6.70 4.73
CA MET A 26 -9.65 7.99 4.11
C MET A 26 -11.14 8.16 3.82
N THR A 27 -11.79 7.13 3.28
CA THR A 27 -13.23 7.15 2.98
C THR A 27 -14.04 7.31 4.26
N ALA A 28 -13.78 6.51 5.30
CA ALA A 28 -14.45 6.63 6.58
C ALA A 28 -14.26 8.01 7.23
N GLY A 29 -13.05 8.57 7.15
CA GLY A 29 -12.73 9.91 7.66
C GLY A 29 -13.46 11.03 6.91
N MET A 30 -13.69 10.88 5.61
CA MET A 30 -14.46 11.85 4.81
C MET A 30 -15.97 11.71 4.99
N SER A 31 -16.47 10.48 5.11
CA SER A 31 -17.90 10.19 5.26
C SER A 31 -18.43 10.46 6.68
N GLY A 32 -17.54 10.54 7.68
CA GLY A 32 -17.93 10.64 9.09
C GLY A 32 -18.60 9.36 9.63
N GLU A 33 -18.59 8.27 8.87
CA GLU A 33 -19.14 6.97 9.25
C GLU A 33 -18.09 6.08 9.92
N ALA A 34 -18.56 5.07 10.67
CA ALA A 34 -17.71 4.05 11.25
C ALA A 34 -16.89 3.32 10.16
N LEU A 35 -15.66 2.93 10.47
CA LEU A 35 -14.77 2.20 9.57
C LEU A 35 -15.48 0.99 8.96
N ARG A 36 -15.75 1.04 7.66
CA ARG A 36 -16.23 -0.10 6.89
C ARG A 36 -15.12 -0.62 5.99
N LEU A 37 -14.87 -1.93 6.08
CA LEU A 37 -13.97 -2.67 5.19
C LEU A 37 -14.61 -2.94 3.82
N THR A 38 -15.62 -2.16 3.43
CA THR A 38 -16.19 -2.18 2.09
C THR A 38 -15.64 -0.98 1.33
N LEU A 39 -14.98 -1.24 0.21
CA LEU A 39 -14.46 -0.19 -0.67
C LEU A 39 -15.63 0.62 -1.24
N PRO A 40 -15.50 1.96 -1.34
CA PRO A 40 -16.42 2.76 -2.12
C PRO A 40 -16.32 2.36 -3.60
N ASP A 41 -17.44 2.33 -4.32
CA ASP A 41 -17.47 2.00 -5.75
C ASP A 41 -16.76 3.07 -6.57
N VAL A 42 -15.58 2.73 -7.11
CA VAL A 42 -14.75 3.68 -7.87
C VAL A 42 -15.00 3.57 -9.39
N SER A 43 -15.55 2.47 -9.90
CA SER A 43 -15.52 2.21 -11.35
C SER A 43 -16.74 1.56 -11.99
N GLN A 44 -17.61 0.86 -11.27
CA GLN A 44 -18.86 0.30 -11.82
C GLN A 44 -19.70 -0.32 -10.70
N PRO A 45 -21.05 -0.23 -10.76
CA PRO A 45 -21.94 -0.79 -9.72
C PRO A 45 -21.87 -2.33 -9.62
N ASP A 46 -21.24 -3.01 -10.59
CA ASP A 46 -21.07 -4.47 -10.64
C ASP A 46 -19.58 -4.90 -10.59
N GLY A 47 -18.66 -3.94 -10.43
CA GLY A 47 -17.21 -4.17 -10.46
C GLY A 47 -16.64 -4.46 -9.07
N ASN A 48 -15.77 -5.47 -8.96
CA ASN A 48 -15.14 -5.78 -7.68
C ASN A 48 -14.06 -4.72 -7.37
N SER A 49 -14.42 -3.63 -6.68
CA SER A 49 -13.56 -2.47 -6.42
C SER A 49 -12.19 -2.81 -5.81
N ALA A 50 -12.09 -3.93 -5.07
CA ALA A 50 -10.81 -4.44 -4.55
C ALA A 50 -9.83 -4.88 -5.65
N PHE A 51 -10.36 -5.37 -6.77
CA PHE A 51 -9.59 -5.78 -7.94
C PHE A 51 -8.97 -4.58 -8.66
N ASP A 52 -9.71 -3.48 -8.81
CA ASP A 52 -9.16 -2.26 -9.41
C ASP A 52 -8.04 -1.68 -8.54
N LEU A 53 -8.24 -1.63 -7.23
CA LEU A 53 -7.20 -1.20 -6.29
C LEU A 53 -5.95 -2.09 -6.37
N LEU A 54 -6.13 -3.40 -6.50
CA LEU A 54 -5.03 -4.33 -6.74
C LEU A 54 -4.34 -4.06 -8.09
N LEU A 55 -5.10 -3.87 -9.15
CA LEU A 55 -4.60 -3.61 -10.51
C LEU A 55 -3.79 -2.31 -10.56
N PHE A 56 -4.23 -1.27 -9.86
CA PHE A 56 -3.50 -0.01 -9.75
C PHE A 56 -2.28 -0.09 -8.82
N SER A 57 -2.29 -0.99 -7.84
CA SER A 57 -1.13 -1.23 -6.97
C SER A 57 -0.08 -2.16 -7.61
N LEU A 58 -0.44 -2.98 -8.59
CA LEU A 58 0.47 -3.91 -9.30
C LEU A 58 1.77 -3.28 -9.80
N PRO A 59 1.79 -2.13 -10.50
CA PRO A 59 3.03 -1.53 -10.96
C PRO A 59 3.96 -1.18 -9.79
N GLY A 60 3.40 -0.68 -8.68
CA GLY A 60 4.15 -0.40 -7.45
C GLY A 60 4.68 -1.68 -6.79
N GLN A 61 3.88 -2.75 -6.77
CA GLN A 61 4.29 -4.06 -6.26
C GLN A 61 5.43 -4.68 -7.08
N LEU A 62 5.34 -4.63 -8.40
CA LEU A 62 6.36 -5.15 -9.32
C LEU A 62 7.67 -4.37 -9.18
N LEU A 63 7.61 -3.03 -9.08
CA LEU A 63 8.80 -2.23 -8.85
C LEU A 63 9.43 -2.55 -7.48
N PHE A 64 8.61 -2.66 -6.43
CA PHE A 64 9.10 -3.03 -5.11
C PHE A 64 9.72 -4.43 -5.09
N LEU A 65 9.13 -5.39 -5.79
CA LEU A 65 9.67 -6.74 -5.95
C LEU A 65 11.04 -6.70 -6.65
N LEU A 66 11.15 -5.98 -7.77
CA LEU A 66 12.41 -5.83 -8.51
C LEU A 66 13.49 -5.19 -7.64
N VAL A 67 13.19 -4.05 -7.04
CA VAL A 67 14.12 -3.29 -6.21
C VAL A 67 14.47 -4.06 -4.93
N GLY A 68 13.50 -4.74 -4.33
CA GLY A 68 13.66 -5.57 -3.15
C GLY A 68 14.57 -6.77 -3.37
N CYS A 69 14.69 -7.28 -4.61
CA CYS A 69 15.66 -8.32 -4.95
C CYS A 69 17.12 -7.82 -4.85
N PHE A 70 17.38 -6.53 -5.05
CA PHE A 70 18.71 -5.92 -4.94
C PHE A 70 19.04 -5.40 -3.53
N ILE A 71 18.01 -5.16 -2.70
CA ILE A 71 18.20 -4.64 -1.35
C ILE A 71 18.32 -5.77 -0.34
N HIS A 72 19.48 -5.84 0.33
CA HIS A 72 19.73 -6.80 1.40
C HIS A 72 19.62 -6.21 2.82
N ARG A 73 19.61 -4.88 2.96
CA ARG A 73 19.51 -4.20 4.26
C ARG A 73 18.05 -3.93 4.63
N GLN A 74 17.61 -4.47 5.78
CA GLN A 74 16.28 -4.27 6.36
C GLN A 74 15.85 -2.79 6.44
N ARG A 75 16.75 -1.90 6.90
CA ARG A 75 16.45 -0.47 7.04
C ARG A 75 16.12 0.17 5.70
N VAL A 76 16.94 -0.12 4.68
CA VAL A 76 16.75 0.39 3.31
C VAL A 76 15.46 -0.18 2.73
N LEU A 77 15.20 -1.48 2.93
CA LEU A 77 13.98 -2.13 2.48
C LEU A 77 12.73 -1.48 3.10
N SER A 78 12.77 -1.20 4.40
CA SER A 78 11.67 -0.53 5.11
C SER A 78 11.45 0.88 4.57
N SER A 79 12.52 1.68 4.40
CA SER A 79 12.40 3.02 3.81
C SER A 79 11.83 2.98 2.39
N VAL A 80 12.28 2.03 1.57
CA VAL A 80 11.76 1.82 0.22
C VAL A 80 10.29 1.40 0.25
N PHE A 81 9.91 0.50 1.15
CA PHE A 81 8.50 0.12 1.36
C PHE A 81 7.63 1.32 1.72
N MET A 82 8.08 2.18 2.65
CA MET A 82 7.34 3.39 3.01
C MET A 82 7.19 4.34 1.82
N LEU A 83 8.25 4.49 1.01
CA LEU A 83 8.23 5.35 -0.17
C LEU A 83 7.27 4.82 -1.24
N PHE A 84 7.25 3.50 -1.48
CA PHE A 84 6.27 2.88 -2.38
C PHE A 84 4.84 2.96 -1.85
N ALA A 85 4.64 2.78 -0.55
CA ALA A 85 3.32 2.94 0.06
C ALA A 85 2.79 4.37 -0.11
N ALA A 86 3.65 5.38 0.08
CA ALA A 86 3.28 6.79 -0.14
C ALA A 86 2.98 7.09 -1.61
N LEU A 87 3.76 6.54 -2.55
CA LEU A 87 3.50 6.69 -3.99
C LEU A 87 2.17 6.03 -4.40
N ILE A 88 1.89 4.82 -3.90
CA ILE A 88 0.62 4.13 -4.16
C ILE A 88 -0.54 4.92 -3.55
N ALA A 89 -0.40 5.43 -2.32
CA ALA A 89 -1.43 6.28 -1.71
C ALA A 89 -1.70 7.55 -2.54
N LEU A 90 -0.66 8.19 -3.07
CA LEU A 90 -0.80 9.34 -3.96
C LEU A 90 -1.52 8.98 -5.27
N LEU A 91 -1.18 7.84 -5.88
CA LEU A 91 -1.86 7.31 -7.06
C LEU A 91 -3.35 7.05 -6.79
N GLN A 92 -3.68 6.50 -5.61
CA GLN A 92 -5.06 6.31 -5.19
C GLN A 92 -5.80 7.64 -5.03
N CYS A 93 -5.18 8.65 -4.41
CA CYS A 93 -5.77 10.00 -4.32
C CYS A 93 -6.04 10.61 -5.70
N LEU A 94 -5.12 10.44 -6.67
CA LEU A 94 -5.33 10.89 -8.05
C LEU A 94 -6.54 10.21 -8.69
N LEU A 95 -6.67 8.90 -8.51
CA LEU A 95 -7.81 8.13 -9.00
C LEU A 95 -9.14 8.58 -8.40
N PHE A 96 -9.18 8.73 -7.08
CA PHE A 96 -10.36 9.23 -6.38
C PHE A 96 -10.74 10.64 -6.84
N SER A 97 -9.75 11.52 -7.05
CA SER A 97 -10.03 12.87 -7.54
C SER A 97 -10.72 12.89 -8.91
N GLN A 98 -10.37 11.94 -9.80
CA GLN A 98 -11.04 11.77 -11.09
C GLN A 98 -12.48 11.25 -10.93
N ALA A 99 -12.73 10.33 -9.99
CA ALA A 99 -14.06 9.78 -9.73
C ALA A 99 -15.05 10.84 -9.19
N PHE A 100 -14.57 11.84 -8.44
CA PHE A 100 -15.39 12.95 -7.95
C PHE A 100 -15.66 14.06 -9.00
N GLY A 101 -15.23 13.87 -10.25
CA GLY A 101 -15.60 14.74 -11.38
C GLY A 101 -15.09 16.17 -11.31
N ASN A 102 -14.18 16.48 -10.38
CA ASN A 102 -13.68 17.82 -10.15
C ASN A 102 -12.20 17.90 -10.58
N THR A 103 -11.79 18.98 -11.22
CA THR A 103 -10.39 19.22 -11.60
C THR A 103 -9.59 19.66 -10.37
N TRP A 104 -9.36 18.74 -9.44
CA TRP A 104 -8.48 19.01 -8.31
C TRP A 104 -7.08 19.30 -8.86
N SER A 105 -6.53 20.44 -8.47
CA SER A 105 -5.15 20.77 -8.78
C SER A 105 -4.22 19.78 -8.07
N THR A 106 -3.07 19.51 -8.67
CA THR A 106 -2.07 18.60 -8.09
C THR A 106 -1.70 19.01 -6.65
N ALA A 107 -1.68 20.31 -6.35
CA ALA A 107 -1.41 20.85 -5.03
C ALA A 107 -2.49 20.46 -3.99
N GLU A 108 -3.77 20.45 -4.36
CA GLU A 108 -4.86 20.04 -3.47
C GLU A 108 -4.81 18.55 -3.19
N ILE A 109 -4.41 17.73 -4.17
CA ILE A 109 -4.23 16.28 -4.00
C ILE A 109 -3.07 15.99 -3.03
N PHE A 110 -1.97 16.72 -3.16
CA PHE A 110 -0.87 16.68 -2.19
C PHE A 110 -1.31 17.17 -0.80
N GLY A 111 -2.12 18.22 -0.73
CA GLY A 111 -2.71 18.71 0.51
C GLY A 111 -3.60 17.67 1.18
N LEU A 112 -4.39 16.93 0.39
CA LEU A 112 -5.27 15.87 0.85
C LEU A 112 -4.48 14.66 1.37
N LEU A 113 -3.39 14.29 0.70
CA LEU A 113 -2.45 13.29 1.19
C LEU A 113 -1.77 13.73 2.49
N GLY A 114 -1.35 15.00 2.57
CA GLY A 114 -0.74 15.59 3.76
C GLY A 114 -1.69 15.64 4.95
N PHE A 115 -2.95 16.02 4.72
CA PHE A 115 -3.99 16.06 5.75
C PHE A 115 -4.34 14.65 6.26
N ASN A 116 -4.44 13.68 5.34
CA ASN A 116 -4.70 12.28 5.64
C ASN A 116 -3.44 11.45 5.93
N LEU A 117 -2.29 12.10 6.17
CA LEU A 117 -1.03 11.43 6.44
C LEU A 117 -1.10 10.53 7.69
N HIS A 118 -1.90 10.94 8.68
CA HIS A 118 -2.13 10.14 9.89
C HIS A 118 -2.83 8.80 9.57
N TRP A 119 -3.78 8.77 8.63
CA TRP A 119 -4.40 7.53 8.15
C TRP A 119 -3.42 6.67 7.38
N LEU A 120 -2.54 7.28 6.58
CA LEU A 120 -1.47 6.56 5.91
C LEU A 120 -0.52 5.92 6.93
N LEU A 121 -0.12 6.64 7.99
CA LEU A 121 0.73 6.11 9.05
C LEU A 121 0.05 4.94 9.77
N LEU A 122 -1.24 5.05 10.08
CA LEU A 122 -2.04 3.98 10.67
C LEU A 122 -2.10 2.75 9.75
N ALA A 123 -2.34 2.95 8.45
CA ALA A 123 -2.35 1.87 7.45
C ALA A 123 -0.97 1.25 7.24
N LEU A 124 0.10 2.03 7.44
CA LEU A 124 1.49 1.58 7.26
C LEU A 124 1.95 0.64 8.37
N VAL A 125 1.42 0.78 9.59
CA VAL A 125 1.75 -0.09 10.74
C VAL A 125 1.59 -1.57 10.42
N PRO A 126 0.40 -2.07 9.98
CA PRO A 126 0.24 -3.48 9.66
C PRO A 126 1.12 -3.91 8.47
N GLY A 127 1.36 -3.04 7.49
CA GLY A 127 2.28 -3.31 6.39
C GLY A 127 3.75 -3.47 6.81
N LEU A 128 4.22 -2.64 7.74
CA LEU A 128 5.59 -2.74 8.29
C LEU A 128 5.74 -3.93 9.22
N VAL A 129 4.74 -4.22 10.05
CA VAL A 129 4.72 -5.43 10.88
C VAL A 129 4.78 -6.67 10.00
N TRP A 130 4.03 -6.69 8.88
CA TRP A 130 4.08 -7.75 7.88
C TRP A 130 5.47 -7.87 7.24
N LEU A 131 6.05 -6.75 6.79
CA LEU A 131 7.39 -6.71 6.20
C LEU A 131 8.47 -7.28 7.15
N ILE A 132 8.49 -6.79 8.39
CA ILE A 132 9.46 -7.17 9.43
C ILE A 132 9.21 -8.62 9.86
N GLY A 133 7.96 -9.04 10.00
CA GLY A 133 7.58 -10.41 10.34
C GLY A 133 8.08 -11.42 9.31
N LEU A 134 7.92 -11.11 8.02
CA LEU A 134 8.42 -11.92 6.90
C LEU A 134 9.94 -11.97 6.82
N GLU A 135 10.62 -10.90 7.23
CA GLU A 135 12.09 -10.86 7.29
C GLU A 135 12.64 -11.61 8.52
N ARG A 136 11.88 -11.60 9.63
CA ARG A 136 12.24 -12.28 10.88
C ARG A 136 11.83 -13.73 10.94
N LEU A 137 10.94 -14.20 10.05
CA LEU A 137 10.53 -15.60 9.96
C LEU A 137 11.79 -16.48 9.87
N PRO A 138 12.17 -17.15 10.98
CA PRO A 138 13.33 -18.00 10.99
C PRO A 138 12.91 -19.23 10.21
N LEU A 139 13.35 -19.33 8.96
CA LEU A 139 13.27 -20.60 8.28
C LEU A 139 14.21 -21.56 9.01
N CYS A 140 13.59 -22.43 9.81
CA CYS A 140 14.11 -23.67 10.34
C CYS A 140 15.15 -24.23 9.34
N GLY A 141 16.44 -24.10 9.69
CA GLY A 141 17.54 -24.52 8.81
C GLY A 141 18.70 -23.55 8.60
N ARG A 142 18.85 -22.46 9.38
CA ARG A 142 20.14 -21.75 9.43
C ARG A 142 20.69 -21.73 10.84
N SER A 143 21.42 -22.80 11.14
CA SER A 143 22.43 -22.87 12.18
C SER A 143 23.21 -21.55 12.21
N ARG A 144 23.22 -20.89 13.37
CA ARG A 144 24.31 -19.99 13.71
C ARG A 144 25.52 -20.87 13.96
N GLY A 145 26.48 -20.85 13.05
CA GLY A 145 27.79 -21.49 13.14
C GLY A 145 28.68 -20.88 12.07
#